data_AF-N6WYL4-F1
#
_entry.id   AF-N6WYL4-F1
#
_cell.length_a   1.000
_cell.length_b   1.000
_cell.length_c   1.000
_cell.angle_alpha   90.00
_cell.angle_beta   90.00
_cell.angle_gamma   90.00
#
_symmetry.space_group_name_H-M   'P 1'
#
loop_
_entity.id
_entity.type
_entity.pdbx_description
1 polymer ?
#
loop_
_entity_poly.entity_id
_entity_poly.type
_entity_poly.pdbx_seq_one_letter_code
_entity_poly.pdbx_strand_id
1 'polypeptide(L)'
;MSASSVILGFQPVLLWTDALLFLLVALALLAGMRARAQAPLRAAWRKVGRRPTGMAAATVLLAFLVVGLVDSLHYRPLLPALERVAGADGGGPASGAAPAAPVVSTEVLSALDALLAPLRLRTEKTYSAPFAWTLYQRETMETADGGQVRDYPRLAHGAAHLGADPGPARAGDLALRLAKA
;
A
#
# COMPACT_ATOMS: atom_id res chain seq x y z
N MET A 1 16.95 -21.71 -1.97
CA MET A 1 17.09 -20.24 -2.00
C MET A 1 16.56 -19.59 -0.70
N SER A 2 16.81 -20.19 0.47
CA SER A 2 16.22 -19.75 1.75
C SER A 2 17.12 -18.78 2.56
N ALA A 3 18.42 -18.74 2.26
CA ALA A 3 19.40 -18.01 3.09
C ALA A 3 19.43 -16.50 2.83
N SER A 4 19.14 -16.04 1.61
CA SER A 4 19.23 -14.61 1.26
C SER A 4 18.06 -13.77 1.81
N SER A 5 16.90 -14.39 2.07
CA SER A 5 15.70 -13.69 2.57
C SER A 5 15.79 -13.30 4.05
N VAL A 6 16.65 -13.98 4.83
CA VAL A 6 16.84 -13.69 6.27
C VAL A 6 17.54 -12.34 6.47
N ILE A 7 18.34 -11.88 5.51
CA ILE A 7 19.13 -10.64 5.64
C ILE A 7 18.27 -9.39 5.37
N LEU A 8 17.15 -9.51 4.66
CA LEU A 8 16.34 -8.37 4.19
C LEU A 8 15.06 -8.11 5.01
N GLY A 9 14.71 -8.96 5.98
CA GLY A 9 13.50 -8.75 6.80
C GLY A 9 12.18 -9.19 6.14
N PHE A 10 12.22 -9.69 4.89
CA PHE A 10 11.03 -10.13 4.14
C PHE A 10 11.36 -11.29 3.18
N GLN A 11 10.36 -12.12 2.90
CA GLN A 11 10.44 -13.19 1.91
C GLN A 11 9.71 -12.78 0.63
N PRO A 12 10.38 -12.58 -0.51
CA PRO A 12 9.70 -12.29 -1.77
C PRO A 12 8.83 -13.49 -2.19
N VAL A 13 7.63 -13.20 -2.68
CA VAL A 13 6.69 -14.18 -3.21
C VAL A 13 6.45 -13.83 -4.66
N LEU A 14 6.58 -14.81 -5.55
CA LEU A 14 6.34 -14.61 -6.98
C LEU A 14 5.08 -15.41 -7.34
N LEU A 15 3.98 -14.71 -7.59
CA LEU A 15 2.76 -15.35 -8.05
C LEU A 15 2.87 -15.62 -9.56
N TRP A 16 2.16 -16.63 -10.04
CA TRP A 16 2.14 -16.96 -11.47
C TRP A 16 1.61 -15.81 -12.33
N THR A 17 0.60 -15.09 -11.84
CA THR A 17 0.07 -13.88 -12.47
C THR A 17 1.15 -12.83 -12.69
N ASP A 18 1.98 -12.61 -11.66
CA ASP A 18 3.06 -11.63 -11.70
C ASP A 18 4.12 -12.07 -12.72
N ALA A 19 4.49 -13.36 -12.71
CA ALA A 19 5.45 -13.93 -13.66
C ALA A 19 5.01 -13.71 -15.12
N LEU A 20 3.73 -13.94 -15.41
CA LEU A 20 3.16 -13.72 -16.74
C LEU A 20 3.15 -12.23 -17.12
N LEU A 21 2.83 -11.33 -16.19
CA LEU A 21 2.90 -9.89 -16.42
C LEU A 21 4.34 -9.44 -16.72
N PHE A 22 5.31 -9.85 -15.90
CA PHE A 22 6.72 -9.53 -16.12
C PHE A 22 7.23 -10.11 -17.44
N LEU A 23 6.82 -11.33 -17.81
CA LEU A 23 7.13 -11.91 -19.12
C LEU A 23 6.53 -11.08 -20.26
N LEU A 24 5.26 -10.67 -20.15
CA LEU A 24 4.61 -9.82 -21.16
C LEU A 24 5.36 -8.50 -21.34
N VAL A 25 5.73 -7.84 -20.24
CA VAL A 25 6.48 -6.58 -20.27
C VAL A 25 7.87 -6.80 -20.87
N ALA A 26 8.58 -7.87 -20.50
CA ALA A 26 9.89 -8.20 -21.06
C ALA A 26 9.81 -8.45 -22.58
N LEU A 27 8.79 -9.19 -23.04
CA LEU A 27 8.56 -9.42 -24.46
C LEU A 27 8.21 -8.13 -25.20
N ALA A 28 7.39 -7.25 -24.62
CA ALA A 28 7.06 -5.95 -25.19
C ALA A 28 8.30 -5.05 -25.32
N LEU A 29 9.15 -5.00 -24.29
CA LEU A 29 10.41 -4.26 -24.31
C LEU A 29 11.37 -4.82 -25.37
N LEU A 30 11.53 -6.15 -25.44
CA LEU A 30 12.36 -6.80 -26.46
C LEU A 30 11.86 -6.52 -27.87
N ALA A 31 10.55 -6.59 -28.09
CA ALA A 31 9.92 -6.25 -29.36
C ALA A 31 10.15 -4.78 -29.72
N GLY A 32 10.03 -3.87 -28.74
CA GLY A 32 10.35 -2.45 -28.90
C GLY A 32 11.83 -2.22 -29.28
N MET A 33 12.77 -2.88 -28.61
CA MET A 33 14.19 -2.82 -28.92
C MET A 33 14.49 -3.34 -30.34
N ARG A 34 13.90 -4.48 -30.71
CA ARG A 34 14.00 -5.06 -32.06
C ARG A 34 13.42 -4.11 -33.12
N ALA A 35 12.25 -3.52 -32.86
CA ALA A 35 11.61 -2.56 -33.76
C ALA A 35 12.43 -1.28 -33.93
N ARG A 36 13.18 -0.85 -32.90
CA ARG A 36 14.09 0.31 -33.00
C ARG A 36 15.30 0.05 -33.88
N ALA A 37 15.76 -1.20 -34.00
CA ALA A 37 16.87 -1.57 -34.88
C ALA A 37 16.46 -1.62 -36.36
N GLN A 38 15.18 -1.86 -36.66
CA GLN A 38 14.69 -1.96 -38.04
C GLN A 38 14.20 -0.61 -38.57
N ALA A 39 14.78 -0.13 -39.66
CA ALA A 39 14.47 1.20 -40.23
C ALA A 39 12.97 1.42 -40.57
N PRO A 40 12.24 0.46 -41.18
CA PRO A 40 10.82 0.63 -41.51
C PRO A 40 9.94 0.72 -40.26
N LEU A 41 10.15 -0.18 -39.29
CA LEU A 41 9.40 -0.20 -38.03
C LEU A 41 9.66 1.07 -37.22
N ARG A 42 10.91 1.51 -37.10
CA ARG A 42 11.26 2.76 -36.43
C ARG A 42 10.54 3.97 -37.04
N ALA A 43 10.43 4.03 -38.37
CA ALA A 43 9.72 5.11 -39.05
C ALA A 43 8.21 5.09 -38.73
N ALA A 44 7.59 3.91 -38.68
CA ALA A 44 6.18 3.73 -38.31
C ALA A 44 5.91 4.16 -36.85
N TRP A 45 6.73 3.68 -35.90
CA TRP A 45 6.61 4.05 -34.48
C TRP A 45 6.84 5.54 -34.22
N ARG A 46 7.75 6.18 -34.97
CA ARG A 46 7.95 7.63 -34.90
C ARG A 46 6.68 8.40 -35.32
N LYS A 47 5.88 7.88 -36.26
CA LYS A 47 4.60 8.51 -36.64
C LYS A 47 3.58 8.44 -35.49
N VAL A 48 3.55 7.33 -34.76
CA VAL A 48 2.70 7.17 -33.56
C VAL A 48 3.15 8.15 -32.48
N GLY A 49 4.46 8.22 -32.20
CA GLY A 49 5.02 9.12 -31.18
C GLY A 49 4.88 10.62 -31.49
N ARG A 50 4.58 10.99 -32.74
CA ARG A 50 4.30 12.39 -33.12
C ARG A 50 2.83 12.77 -32.99
N ARG A 51 1.92 11.82 -32.75
CA ARG A 51 0.50 12.11 -32.56
C ARG A 51 0.23 12.44 -31.09
N PRO A 52 -0.30 13.63 -30.78
CA PRO A 52 -0.52 14.05 -29.39
C PRO A 52 -1.50 13.14 -28.65
N THR A 53 -2.55 12.66 -29.31
CA THR A 53 -3.51 11.72 -28.73
C THR A 53 -2.88 10.37 -28.38
N GLY A 54 -1.99 9.86 -29.23
CA GLY A 54 -1.25 8.62 -28.97
C GLY A 54 -0.30 8.76 -27.78
N MET A 55 0.39 9.89 -27.67
CA MET A 55 1.27 10.18 -26.54
C MET A 55 0.48 10.38 -25.24
N ALA A 56 -0.68 11.03 -25.27
CA ALA A 56 -1.54 11.16 -24.10
C ALA A 56 -1.98 9.79 -23.57
N ALA A 57 -2.43 8.90 -24.46
CA ALA A 57 -2.78 7.52 -24.09
C ALA A 57 -1.56 6.75 -23.55
N ALA A 58 -0.40 6.88 -24.18
CA ALA A 58 0.84 6.24 -23.74
C ALA A 58 1.26 6.70 -22.33
N THR A 59 1.12 7.98 -22.01
CA THR A 59 1.42 8.52 -20.68
C THR A 59 0.51 7.91 -19.61
N VAL A 60 -0.80 7.86 -19.86
CA VAL A 60 -1.77 7.26 -18.93
C VAL A 60 -1.48 5.77 -18.75
N LEU A 61 -1.26 5.04 -19.86
CA LEU A 61 -0.91 3.62 -19.82
C LEU A 61 0.40 3.36 -19.08
N LEU A 62 1.41 4.22 -19.25
CA LEU A 62 2.68 4.11 -18.54
C LEU A 62 2.48 4.29 -17.03
N ALA A 63 1.63 5.23 -16.60
CA ALA A 63 1.30 5.41 -15.19
C ALA A 63 0.65 4.14 -14.61
N PHE A 64 -0.36 3.57 -15.30
CA PHE A 64 -0.97 2.30 -14.89
C PHE A 64 0.02 1.14 -14.89
N LEU A 65 0.91 1.07 -15.88
CA LEU A 65 1.94 0.04 -15.95
C LEU A 65 2.89 0.12 -14.76
N VAL A 66 3.35 1.32 -14.40
CA VAL A 66 4.23 1.51 -13.24
C VAL A 66 3.52 1.09 -11.95
N VAL A 67 2.28 1.56 -11.73
CA VAL A 67 1.50 1.18 -10.55
C VAL A 67 1.29 -0.33 -10.50
N GLY A 68 0.87 -0.96 -11.60
CA GLY A 68 0.66 -2.41 -11.67
C GLY A 68 1.94 -3.23 -11.48
N LEU A 69 3.08 -2.75 -11.98
CA LEU A 69 4.37 -3.41 -11.74
C LEU A 69 4.78 -3.35 -10.27
N VAL A 70 4.56 -2.21 -9.61
CA VAL A 70 4.85 -2.05 -8.17
C VAL A 70 3.88 -2.90 -7.34
N ASP A 71 2.61 -2.98 -7.74
CA ASP A 71 1.59 -3.81 -7.08
C ASP A 71 1.83 -5.31 -7.27
N SER A 72 2.45 -5.72 -8.38
CA SER A 72 2.79 -7.14 -8.63
C SER A 72 4.04 -7.62 -7.89
N LEU A 73 4.73 -6.75 -7.15
CA LEU A 73 5.89 -7.12 -6.33
C LEU A 73 5.43 -7.58 -4.95
N HIS A 74 5.20 -8.87 -4.81
CA HIS A 74 4.70 -9.45 -3.57
C HIS A 74 5.81 -9.92 -2.61
N TYR A 75 5.56 -9.79 -1.32
CA TYR A 75 6.43 -10.28 -0.25
C TYR A 75 5.63 -10.68 0.98
N ARG A 76 6.22 -11.53 1.83
CA ARG A 76 5.73 -11.84 3.17
C ARG A 76 6.67 -11.20 4.20
N PRO A 77 6.16 -10.35 5.11
CA PRO A 77 6.98 -9.82 6.19
C PRO A 77 7.39 -10.95 7.14
N LEU A 78 8.61 -10.90 7.65
CA LEU A 78 9.03 -11.76 8.75
C LEU A 78 8.40 -11.23 10.04
N LEU A 79 7.78 -12.10 10.84
CA LEU A 79 7.37 -11.69 12.17
C LEU A 79 8.64 -11.48 13.00
N PRO A 80 8.74 -10.37 13.75
CA PRO A 80 9.80 -10.26 14.74
C PRO A 80 9.72 -11.50 15.65
N ALA A 81 10.87 -12.06 16.00
CA ALA A 81 10.98 -13.19 16.93
C ALA A 81 10.60 -12.81 18.38
N LEU A 82 9.73 -11.80 18.53
CA LEU A 82 9.20 -11.34 19.79
C LEU A 82 8.40 -12.47 20.40
N GLU A 83 9.05 -13.05 21.39
CA GLU A 83 8.47 -13.67 22.55
C GLU A 83 7.43 -14.72 22.20
N ARG A 84 7.86 -15.97 22.36
CA ARG A 84 7.07 -16.95 23.08
C ARG A 84 6.47 -16.20 24.29
N VAL A 85 5.30 -15.57 24.11
CA VAL A 85 4.35 -15.35 25.19
C VAL A 85 4.37 -16.69 25.87
N ALA A 86 4.92 -16.68 27.08
CA ALA A 86 5.01 -17.85 27.93
C ALA A 86 3.70 -18.59 27.73
N GLY A 87 3.79 -19.74 27.06
CA GLY A 87 2.66 -20.62 26.98
C GLY A 87 2.22 -20.78 28.42
N ALA A 88 0.96 -20.43 28.67
CA ALA A 88 0.20 -21.19 29.62
C ALA A 88 0.60 -22.65 29.44
N ASP A 89 1.15 -23.22 30.52
CA ASP A 89 1.76 -24.54 30.71
C ASP A 89 3.26 -24.44 31.07
N GLY A 90 3.51 -24.44 32.38
CA GLY A 90 4.78 -24.12 33.02
C GLY A 90 5.94 -25.08 32.75
N GLY A 91 6.83 -24.70 31.85
CA GLY A 91 8.16 -25.30 31.69
C GLY A 91 9.19 -24.22 31.34
N GLY A 92 10.05 -23.87 32.29
CA GLY A 92 11.09 -22.84 32.15
C GLY A 92 12.10 -23.11 31.03
N PRO A 93 12.91 -22.11 30.64
CA PRO A 93 13.76 -22.20 29.46
C PRO A 93 14.88 -23.23 29.66
N ALA A 94 14.81 -24.35 28.92
CA ALA A 94 15.97 -25.20 28.71
C ALA A 94 16.98 -24.45 27.83
N SER A 95 18.06 -24.00 28.47
CA SER A 95 19.28 -23.49 27.85
C SER A 95 19.84 -24.51 26.85
N GLY A 96 19.86 -24.17 25.56
CA GLY A 96 20.55 -24.97 24.52
C GLY A 96 19.92 -25.03 23.13
N ALA A 97 18.75 -24.44 22.88
CA ALA A 97 18.12 -24.52 21.56
C ALA A 97 18.72 -23.50 20.57
N ALA A 98 19.14 -23.99 19.40
CA ALA A 98 19.58 -23.20 18.25
C ALA A 98 18.61 -22.04 17.95
N PRO A 99 19.07 -20.90 17.38
CA PRO A 99 18.19 -19.77 17.06
C PRO A 99 17.01 -20.26 16.24
N ALA A 100 15.81 -20.09 16.79
CA ALA A 100 14.57 -20.46 16.11
C ALA A 100 14.52 -19.74 14.76
N ALA A 101 14.29 -20.49 13.69
CA ALA A 101 14.18 -19.92 12.35
C ALA A 101 13.07 -18.85 12.35
N PRO A 102 13.29 -17.70 11.68
CA PRO A 102 12.33 -16.61 11.68
C PRO A 102 10.99 -17.05 11.07
N VAL A 103 9.89 -16.79 11.78
CA VAL A 103 8.53 -17.16 11.34
C VAL A 103 8.04 -16.14 10.31
N VAL A 104 7.56 -16.63 9.17
CA VAL A 104 7.07 -15.82 8.06
C VAL A 104 5.57 -15.56 8.22
N SER A 105 5.11 -14.34 7.92
CA SER A 105 3.68 -14.03 7.92
C SER A 105 2.90 -14.84 6.88
N THR A 106 1.65 -15.17 7.20
CA THR A 106 0.71 -15.77 6.26
C THR A 106 0.18 -14.75 5.26
N GLU A 107 0.19 -13.47 5.63
CA GLU A 107 -0.24 -12.35 4.78
C GLU A 107 0.82 -12.05 3.72
N VAL A 108 0.37 -11.93 2.47
CA VAL A 108 1.19 -11.51 1.34
C VAL A 108 0.86 -10.06 1.04
N LEU A 109 1.86 -9.19 1.05
CA LEU A 109 1.75 -7.75 0.83
C LEU A 109 2.45 -7.39 -0.48
N SER A 110 1.96 -6.37 -1.18
CA SER A 110 2.66 -5.80 -2.34
C SER A 110 3.62 -4.68 -1.93
N ALA A 111 4.57 -4.34 -2.81
CA ALA A 111 5.41 -3.16 -2.62
C ALA A 111 4.58 -1.87 -2.64
N LEU A 112 3.46 -1.84 -3.36
CA LEU A 112 2.50 -0.74 -3.33
C LEU A 112 1.89 -0.60 -1.93
N ASP A 113 1.54 -1.71 -1.28
CA ASP A 113 1.03 -1.68 0.09
C ASP A 113 2.06 -1.15 1.10
N ALA A 114 3.35 -1.41 0.87
CA ALA A 114 4.42 -0.86 1.70
C ALA A 114 4.54 0.66 1.52
N LEU A 115 4.49 1.15 0.28
CA LEU A 115 4.54 2.58 -0.04
C LEU A 115 3.31 3.32 0.49
N LEU A 116 2.15 2.67 0.46
CA LEU A 116 0.87 3.20 0.93
C LEU A 116 0.50 2.67 2.33
N ALA A 117 1.49 2.24 3.11
CA ALA A 117 1.26 1.68 4.44
C ALA A 117 0.40 2.58 5.35
N PRO A 118 0.53 3.92 5.36
CA PRO A 118 -0.37 4.77 6.12
C PRO A 118 -1.84 4.63 5.72
N LEU A 119 -2.15 4.36 4.45
CA LEU A 119 -3.53 4.12 4.00
C LEU A 119 -4.03 2.74 4.42
N ARG A 120 -3.17 1.72 4.35
CA ARG A 120 -3.50 0.34 4.75
C ARG A 120 -3.71 0.21 6.26
N LEU A 121 -2.87 0.86 7.07
CA LEU A 121 -2.83 0.69 8.52
C LEU A 121 -3.78 1.61 9.29
N ARG A 122 -4.23 2.72 8.67
CA ARG A 122 -5.12 3.71 9.32
C ARG A 122 -6.57 3.47 8.93
N THR A 123 -7.09 2.29 9.27
CA THR A 123 -8.48 1.93 9.00
C THR A 123 -9.43 2.61 9.98
N GLU A 124 -10.59 3.01 9.48
CA GLU A 124 -11.67 3.60 10.28
C GLU A 124 -12.80 2.59 10.42
N LYS A 125 -13.61 2.72 11.48
CA LYS A 125 -14.70 1.78 11.78
C LYS A 125 -15.75 1.68 10.65
N THR A 126 -16.06 2.80 10.02
CA THR A 126 -16.93 2.87 8.84
C THR A 126 -16.35 3.86 7.83
N TYR A 127 -16.86 3.77 6.59
CA TYR A 127 -16.59 4.75 5.55
C TYR A 127 -17.00 6.17 5.97
N SER A 128 -16.36 7.17 5.36
CA SER A 128 -16.63 8.59 5.58
C SER A 128 -16.66 9.35 4.24
N ALA A 129 -17.31 10.51 4.21
CA ALA A 129 -17.21 11.40 3.04
C ALA A 129 -15.76 11.91 2.85
N PRO A 130 -15.37 12.33 1.63
CA PRO A 130 -14.07 12.95 1.40
C PRO A 130 -13.83 14.13 2.35
N PHE A 131 -12.68 14.16 3.00
CA PHE A 131 -12.28 15.18 3.99
C PHE A 131 -13.23 15.30 5.21
N ALA A 132 -13.99 14.27 5.54
CA ALA A 132 -14.78 14.21 6.77
C ALA A 132 -13.87 14.03 8.00
N TRP A 133 -14.40 14.39 9.17
CA TRP A 133 -13.76 14.17 10.48
C TRP A 133 -14.66 13.35 11.43
N THR A 134 -15.82 12.94 10.95
CA THR A 134 -16.77 12.07 11.63
C THR A 134 -17.08 10.86 10.77
N LEU A 135 -17.50 9.78 11.41
CA LEU A 135 -18.00 8.58 10.76
C LEU A 135 -19.29 8.90 10.00
N TYR A 136 -19.59 8.13 8.95
CA TYR A 136 -20.86 8.27 8.21
C TYR A 136 -22.05 7.67 8.96
N GLN A 137 -21.83 6.78 9.92
CA GLN A 137 -22.90 6.16 10.71
C GLN A 137 -23.02 6.83 12.08
N ARG A 138 -24.25 7.08 12.52
CA ARG A 138 -24.53 7.57 13.87
C ARG A 138 -24.49 6.42 14.86
N GLU A 139 -23.81 6.64 15.98
CA GLU A 139 -23.71 5.68 17.07
C GLU A 139 -24.14 6.34 18.37
N THR A 140 -24.59 5.52 19.33
CA THR A 140 -24.87 6.00 20.68
C THR A 140 -23.54 6.13 21.43
N MET A 141 -23.20 7.34 21.82
CA MET A 141 -22.00 7.70 22.57
C MET A 141 -22.42 8.18 23.96
N GLU A 142 -21.62 7.83 24.96
CA GLU A 142 -21.79 8.38 26.30
C GLU A 142 -21.18 9.78 26.36
N THR A 143 -21.97 10.74 26.84
CA THR A 143 -21.52 12.11 27.11
C THR A 143 -20.77 12.12 28.43
N ALA A 144 -19.83 13.06 28.61
CA ALA A 144 -19.08 13.24 29.86
C ALA A 144 -19.99 13.41 31.10
N ASP A 145 -21.22 13.89 30.91
CA ASP A 145 -22.24 14.06 31.95
C ASP A 145 -23.03 12.77 32.28
N GLY A 146 -22.63 11.61 31.72
CA GLY A 146 -23.30 10.32 31.90
C GLY A 146 -24.57 10.12 31.07
N GLY A 147 -24.94 11.10 30.24
CA GLY A 147 -26.02 10.98 29.26
C GLY A 147 -25.62 10.13 28.05
N GLN A 148 -26.59 9.68 27.26
CA GLN A 148 -26.34 9.05 25.97
C GLN A 148 -26.80 9.95 24.84
N VAL A 149 -25.93 10.22 23.87
CA VAL A 149 -26.23 10.97 22.66
C VAL A 149 -26.01 10.09 21.45
N ARG A 150 -26.97 10.08 20.52
CA ARG A 150 -26.80 9.37 19.24
C ARG A 150 -26.33 10.35 18.18
N ASP A 151 -25.05 10.37 17.86
CA ASP A 151 -24.47 11.29 16.88
C ASP A 151 -23.38 10.60 16.06
N TYR A 152 -22.79 11.30 15.09
CA TYR A 152 -21.70 10.79 14.26
C TYR A 152 -20.38 10.81 15.03
N PRO A 153 -19.81 9.64 15.39
CA PRO A 153 -18.59 9.61 16.16
C PRO A 153 -17.40 10.17 15.39
N ARG A 154 -16.38 10.53 16.15
CA ARG A 154 -15.12 11.05 15.64
C ARG A 154 -14.34 10.00 14.85
N LEU A 155 -13.75 10.39 13.71
CA LEU A 155 -12.75 9.57 13.02
C LEU A 155 -11.45 9.52 13.81
N ALA A 156 -10.85 8.34 13.94
CA ALA A 156 -9.61 8.15 14.71
C ALA A 156 -8.39 8.79 14.04
N HIS A 157 -8.36 8.80 12.71
CA HIS A 157 -7.27 9.33 11.90
C HIS A 157 -7.70 10.56 11.10
N GLY A 158 -8.96 10.62 10.67
CA GLY A 158 -9.54 11.75 9.93
C GLY A 158 -9.48 13.06 10.72
N ALA A 159 -8.75 14.05 10.18
CA ALA A 159 -8.54 15.37 10.78
C ALA A 159 -8.04 15.33 12.24
N ALA A 160 -7.40 14.25 12.67
CA ALA A 160 -6.95 14.05 14.06
C ALA A 160 -5.98 15.15 14.51
N HIS A 161 -5.22 15.74 13.58
CA HIS A 161 -4.30 16.86 13.84
C HIS A 161 -4.99 18.18 14.20
N LEU A 162 -6.31 18.30 13.97
CA LEU A 162 -7.08 19.51 14.28
C LEU A 162 -7.71 19.47 15.69
N GLY A 163 -7.39 18.44 16.48
CA GLY A 163 -7.88 18.32 17.86
C GLY A 163 -9.35 17.93 17.95
N ALA A 164 -9.95 18.20 19.12
CA ALA A 164 -11.29 17.74 19.48
C ALA A 164 -12.41 18.37 18.63
N ASP A 165 -12.27 19.65 18.24
CA ASP A 165 -13.21 20.36 17.39
C ASP A 165 -12.54 20.97 16.14
N PRO A 166 -12.51 20.26 15.01
CA PRO A 166 -11.95 20.76 13.75
C PRO A 166 -12.86 21.68 12.98
N GLY A 167 -14.14 21.80 13.34
CA GLY A 167 -15.12 22.54 12.54
C GLY A 167 -14.59 23.93 12.14
N PRO A 168 -14.10 24.73 13.10
CA PRO A 168 -13.53 26.05 12.83
C PRO A 168 -12.22 26.02 12.03
N ALA A 169 -11.35 25.03 12.26
CA ALA A 169 -10.00 24.99 11.69
C ALA A 169 -9.91 24.33 10.30
N ARG A 170 -10.94 23.59 9.88
CA ARG A 170 -10.93 22.75 8.68
C ARG A 170 -10.67 23.53 7.39
N ALA A 171 -11.37 24.64 7.19
CA ALA A 171 -11.26 25.41 5.95
C ALA A 171 -9.84 25.98 5.77
N GLY A 172 -9.23 26.46 6.86
CA GLY A 172 -7.86 26.94 6.88
C GLY A 172 -6.85 25.82 6.60
N ASP A 173 -7.02 24.64 7.20
CA ASP A 173 -6.16 23.47 6.95
C ASP A 173 -6.21 23.04 5.49
N LEU A 174 -7.40 22.97 4.89
CA LEU A 174 -7.56 22.61 3.49
C LEU A 174 -6.90 23.63 2.56
N ALA A 175 -7.12 24.93 2.80
CA ALA A 175 -6.50 25.99 2.00
C ALA A 175 -4.96 25.93 2.08
N LEU A 176 -4.42 25.69 3.28
CA LEU A 176 -2.97 25.60 3.49
C LEU A 176 -2.37 24.36 2.82
N ARG A 177 -3.08 23.22 2.80
CA ARG A 177 -2.65 22.00 2.09
C ARG A 177 -2.70 22.18 0.57
N LEU A 178 -3.73 22.84 0.05
CA LEU A 178 -3.83 23.15 -1.38
C LEU A 178 -2.74 24.13 -1.84
N ALA A 179 -2.39 25.12 -1.02
CA ALA A 179 -1.32 26.07 -1.34
C ALA A 179 0.09 25.44 -1.31
N LYS A 180 0.24 24.30 -0.64
CA LYS A 180 1.51 23.55 -0.55
C LYS A 180 1.64 22.44 -1.60
N ALA A 181 0.54 22.06 -2.26
CA ALA A 181 0.48 21.02 -3.27
C ALA A 181 0.77 21.60 -4.66
#